data_AF-A0A8J3YFM0-F1
#
_entry.id   AF-A0A8J3YFM0-F1
#
_cell.length_a   1.000
_cell.length_b   1.000
_cell.length_c   1.000
_cell.angle_alpha   90.00
_cell.angle_beta   90.00
_cell.angle_gamma   90.00
#
_symmetry.space_group_name_H-M   'P 1'
#
loop_
_entity.id
_entity.type
_entity.pdbx_description
1 polymer ?
#
loop_
_entity_poly.entity_id
_entity_poly.type
_entity_poly.pdbx_seq_one_letter_code
_entity_poly.pdbx_strand_id
1 'polypeptide(L)'
;MRSLSQEELDRLVRSDRNLKISLVVTLALLVALLALLIANDVPLVLGGGLGMLIGLALLIPQRRLLSDLGLSKEEAREILRRRREERSGLAALPPEARAARATRRANIYLGLGIAFIVVLVLSAGYFFGEAGKTHPEGEPLNPWFGASFFIGFAALGLGPGFLYAAAARRREAESWREM
;
A
#
# COMPACT_ATOMS: atom_id res chain seq x y z
N MET A 1 -18.79 -21.04 9.31
CA MET A 1 -18.61 -19.57 9.22
C MET A 1 -19.69 -18.93 10.06
N ARG A 2 -19.34 -18.10 11.05
CA ARG A 2 -20.32 -17.40 11.91
C ARG A 2 -21.06 -16.35 11.06
N SER A 3 -22.38 -16.35 11.07
CA SER A 3 -23.18 -15.32 10.41
C SER A 3 -23.25 -14.09 11.32
N LEU A 4 -22.61 -13.00 10.91
CA LEU A 4 -22.76 -11.70 11.59
C LEU A 4 -24.17 -11.15 11.37
N SER A 5 -24.70 -10.44 12.37
CA SER A 5 -25.93 -9.65 12.20
C SER A 5 -25.70 -8.52 11.20
N GLN A 6 -26.78 -7.99 10.60
CA GLN A 6 -26.67 -6.88 9.64
C GLN A 6 -26.00 -5.64 10.25
N GLU A 7 -26.25 -5.36 11.53
CA GLU A 7 -25.64 -4.23 12.24
C GLU A 7 -24.13 -4.42 12.45
N GLU A 8 -23.69 -5.61 12.86
CA GLU A 8 -22.26 -5.94 13.02
C GLU A 8 -21.51 -5.88 11.68
N LEU A 9 -22.15 -6.35 10.62
CA LEU A 9 -21.60 -6.31 9.26
C LEU A 9 -21.44 -4.87 8.77
N ASP A 10 -22.44 -4.01 9.01
CA ASP A 10 -22.39 -2.59 8.66
C ASP A 10 -21.32 -1.85 9.46
N ARG A 11 -21.14 -2.17 10.75
CA ARG A 11 -20.03 -1.64 11.57
C ARG A 11 -18.67 -2.04 11.00
N LEU A 12 -18.50 -3.31 10.61
CA LEU A 12 -17.25 -3.81 10.02
C LEU A 12 -16.95 -3.11 8.68
N VAL A 13 -17.94 -2.98 7.79
CA VAL A 13 -17.80 -2.30 6.49
C VAL A 13 -17.47 -0.81 6.66
N ARG A 14 -18.16 -0.11 7.58
CA ARG A 14 -17.87 1.31 7.87
C ARG A 14 -16.46 1.49 8.44
N SER A 15 -16.04 0.63 9.35
CA SER A 15 -14.70 0.68 9.94
C SER A 15 -13.60 0.43 8.91
N ASP A 16 -13.75 -0.58 8.05
CA ASP A 16 -12.80 -0.84 6.94
C ASP A 16 -12.72 0.35 5.97
N ARG A 17 -13.87 0.97 5.65
CA ARG A 17 -13.91 2.16 4.80
C ARG A 17 -13.23 3.36 5.47
N ASN A 18 -13.53 3.62 6.73
CA ASN A 18 -12.95 4.74 7.48
C ASN A 18 -11.44 4.59 7.62
N LEU A 19 -10.94 3.36 7.85
CA LEU A 19 -9.52 3.08 7.88
C LEU A 19 -8.82 3.37 6.54
N LYS A 20 -9.45 3.00 5.42
CA LYS A 20 -8.90 3.30 4.09
C LYS A 20 -8.86 4.81 3.83
N ILE A 21 -9.92 5.53 4.20
CA ILE A 21 -9.98 6.98 4.06
C ILE A 21 -8.91 7.63 4.94
N SER A 22 -8.82 7.26 6.21
CA SER A 22 -7.82 7.84 7.12
C SER A 22 -6.39 7.54 6.65
N LEU A 23 -6.11 6.33 6.19
CA LEU A 23 -4.82 5.98 5.60
C LEU A 23 -4.47 6.88 4.40
N VAL A 24 -5.41 7.09 3.48
CA VAL A 24 -5.20 7.93 2.29
C VAL A 24 -4.99 9.39 2.69
N VAL A 25 -5.81 9.93 3.60
CA VAL A 25 -5.69 11.32 4.08
C VAL A 25 -4.36 11.52 4.80
N THR A 26 -3.97 10.60 5.67
CA THR A 26 -2.68 10.64 6.36
C THR A 26 -1.52 10.59 5.36
N LEU A 27 -1.59 9.72 4.34
CA LEU A 27 -0.56 9.65 3.32
C LEU A 27 -0.47 10.95 2.52
N ALA A 28 -1.60 11.54 2.14
CA ALA A 28 -1.65 12.81 1.43
C ALA A 28 -1.05 13.95 2.26
N LEU A 29 -1.35 14.01 3.56
CA LEU A 29 -0.77 14.99 4.49
C LEU A 29 0.74 14.81 4.64
N LEU A 30 1.21 13.57 4.76
CA LEU A 30 2.65 13.29 4.84
C LEU A 30 3.38 13.71 3.57
N VAL A 31 2.81 13.44 2.39
CA VAL A 31 3.38 13.89 1.11
C VAL A 31 3.39 15.41 1.00
N ALA A 32 2.30 16.09 1.39
CA ALA A 32 2.24 17.54 1.40
C ALA A 32 3.28 18.15 2.36
N LEU A 33 3.42 17.58 3.55
CA LEU A 33 4.43 17.99 4.54
C LEU A 33 5.84 17.80 3.99
N LEU A 34 6.13 16.65 3.37
CA LEU A 34 7.41 16.38 2.70
C LEU A 34 7.71 17.41 1.62
N ALA A 35 6.73 17.72 0.75
CA ALA A 35 6.89 18.75 -0.28
C ALA A 35 7.20 20.12 0.32
N LEU A 36 6.55 20.47 1.44
CA LEU A 36 6.76 21.73 2.14
C LEU A 36 8.14 21.81 2.80
N LEU A 37 8.63 20.72 3.38
CA LEU A 37 9.98 20.63 3.94
C LEU A 37 11.06 20.75 2.87
N ILE A 38 10.86 20.11 1.72
CA ILE A 38 11.76 20.23 0.56
C ILE A 38 11.77 21.65 0.02
N ALA A 39 10.61 22.31 -0.08
CA ALA A 39 10.50 23.68 -0.58
C ALA A 39 11.15 24.73 0.34
N ASN A 40 11.43 24.40 1.60
CA ASN A 40 12.01 25.30 2.59
C ASN A 40 13.41 24.84 3.07
N ASP A 41 14.07 23.92 2.36
CA ASP A 41 15.41 23.41 2.65
C ASP A 41 15.60 22.88 4.09
N VAL A 42 14.54 22.31 4.69
CA VAL A 42 14.59 21.82 6.07
C VAL A 42 15.18 20.40 6.13
N PRO A 43 16.20 20.13 6.98
CA PRO A 43 16.83 18.82 7.05
C PRO A 43 15.87 17.71 7.56
N LEU A 44 15.79 16.62 6.80
CA LEU A 44 14.81 15.52 6.89
C LEU A 44 15.11 14.44 7.96
N VAL A 45 15.66 14.82 9.11
CA VAL A 45 16.23 13.86 10.09
C VAL A 45 15.17 13.08 10.90
N LEU A 46 13.90 13.49 10.89
CA LEU A 46 12.86 12.94 11.80
C LEU A 46 11.72 12.14 11.14
N GLY A 47 11.73 11.96 9.81
CA GLY A 47 10.56 11.47 9.05
C GLY A 47 10.20 9.99 9.23
N GLY A 48 11.19 9.11 9.41
CA GLY A 48 11.00 7.65 9.36
C GLY A 48 10.23 7.07 10.56
N GLY A 49 10.54 7.52 11.79
CA GLY A 49 9.94 7.00 13.02
C GLY A 49 8.49 7.46 13.24
N LEU A 50 8.18 8.70 12.87
CA LEU A 50 6.84 9.29 13.02
C LEU A 50 5.83 8.61 12.09
N GLY A 51 6.21 8.29 10.85
CA GLY A 51 5.33 7.59 9.90
C GLY A 51 4.89 6.22 10.40
N MET A 52 5.81 5.47 11.03
CA MET A 52 5.49 4.14 11.58
C MET A 52 4.54 4.22 12.77
N LEU A 53 4.73 5.20 13.66
CA LEU A 53 3.85 5.41 14.82
C LEU A 53 2.43 5.83 14.41
N ILE A 54 2.30 6.71 13.42
CA ILE A 54 0.99 7.11 12.89
C ILE A 54 0.30 5.92 12.21
N GLY A 55 1.02 5.13 11.42
CA GLY A 55 0.49 3.91 10.82
C GLY A 55 0.01 2.89 11.86
N LEU A 56 0.73 2.75 12.97
CA LEU A 56 0.36 1.87 14.06
C LEU A 56 -0.90 2.37 14.79
N ALA A 57 -1.01 3.68 15.03
CA ALA A 57 -2.15 4.30 15.69
C ALA A 57 -3.45 4.10 14.90
N LEU A 58 -3.39 4.17 13.57
CA LEU A 58 -4.53 3.90 12.69
C LEU A 58 -5.04 2.46 12.77
N LEU A 59 -4.20 1.49 13.16
CA LEU A 59 -4.57 0.08 13.27
C LEU A 59 -5.25 -0.28 14.59
N ILE A 60 -5.13 0.57 15.63
CA ILE A 60 -5.68 0.29 16.97
C ILE A 60 -7.22 0.18 16.97
N PRO A 61 -7.98 1.10 16.35
CA PRO A 61 -9.45 1.02 16.33
C PRO A 61 -9.95 -0.23 15.60
N GLN A 62 -9.26 -0.63 14.53
CA GLN A 62 -9.62 -1.83 13.77
C GLN A 62 -9.37 -3.10 14.59
N ARG A 63 -8.26 -3.17 15.33
CA ARG A 63 -7.96 -4.33 16.21
C ARG A 63 -8.99 -4.47 17.33
N ARG A 64 -9.42 -3.36 17.94
CA ARG A 64 -10.47 -3.37 18.96
C ARG A 64 -11.79 -3.87 18.40
N LEU A 65 -12.23 -3.34 17.25
CA LEU A 65 -13.47 -3.81 16.62
C LEU A 65 -13.44 -5.30 16.25
N LEU A 66 -12.30 -5.80 15.74
CA LEU A 66 -12.16 -7.23 15.43
C LEU A 66 -12.25 -8.09 16.69
N SER A 67 -11.64 -7.64 17.79
CA SER A 67 -11.74 -8.30 19.10
C SER A 67 -13.17 -8.29 19.64
N ASP A 68 -13.87 -7.15 19.54
CA ASP A 68 -15.25 -7.00 20.03
C ASP A 68 -16.23 -7.89 19.24
N LEU A 69 -15.97 -8.08 17.95
CA LEU A 69 -16.74 -8.98 17.09
C LEU A 69 -16.31 -10.46 17.22
N GLY A 70 -15.24 -10.74 17.97
CA GLY A 70 -14.67 -12.08 18.08
C GLY A 70 -14.20 -12.65 16.74
N LEU A 71 -13.70 -11.79 15.85
CA LEU A 71 -13.27 -12.16 14.50
C LEU A 71 -11.74 -12.14 14.39
N SER A 72 -11.19 -13.17 13.74
CA SER A 72 -9.81 -13.09 13.25
C SER A 72 -9.70 -12.11 12.07
N LYS A 73 -8.48 -11.63 11.80
CA LYS A 73 -8.20 -10.79 10.62
C LYS A 73 -8.51 -11.51 9.31
N GLU A 74 -8.29 -12.82 9.25
CA GLU A 74 -8.59 -13.62 8.06
C GLU A 74 -10.10 -13.74 7.84
N GLU A 75 -10.87 -14.04 8.87
CA GLU A 75 -12.34 -14.15 8.78
C GLU A 75 -12.98 -12.82 8.38
N ALA A 76 -12.55 -11.71 9.00
CA ALA A 76 -13.07 -10.40 8.65
C ALA A 76 -12.76 -10.02 7.19
N ARG A 77 -11.57 -10.37 6.68
CA ARG A 77 -11.22 -10.19 5.27
C ARG A 77 -12.10 -11.01 4.34
N GLU A 78 -12.36 -12.27 4.69
CA GLU A 78 -13.18 -13.17 3.89
C GLU A 78 -14.64 -12.68 3.80
N ILE A 79 -15.20 -12.26 4.94
CA ILE A 79 -16.56 -11.71 5.03
C ILE A 79 -16.68 -10.43 4.19
N LEU A 80 -15.71 -9.51 4.31
CA LEU A 80 -15.67 -8.28 3.53
C LEU A 80 -15.48 -8.56 2.02
N ARG A 81 -14.70 -9.59 1.66
CA ARG A 81 -14.50 -10.03 0.28
C ARG A 81 -15.82 -10.51 -0.32
N ARG A 82 -16.52 -11.46 0.32
CA ARG A 82 -17.81 -11.97 -0.14
C ARG A 82 -18.84 -10.86 -0.33
N ARG A 83 -18.98 -9.96 0.65
CA ARG A 83 -19.90 -8.82 0.55
C ARG A 83 -19.58 -7.87 -0.60
N ARG A 84 -18.29 -7.68 -0.89
CA ARG A 84 -17.85 -6.88 -2.03
C ARG A 84 -18.16 -7.58 -3.35
N GLU A 85 -17.99 -8.90 -3.42
CA GLU A 85 -18.32 -9.71 -4.60
C GLU A 85 -19.82 -9.70 -4.89
N GLU A 86 -20.66 -9.80 -3.85
CA GLU A 86 -22.11 -9.64 -3.93
C GLU A 86 -22.50 -8.25 -4.45
N ARG A 87 -21.97 -7.17 -3.83
CA ARG A 87 -22.30 -5.79 -4.23
C ARG A 87 -21.81 -5.41 -5.63
N SER A 88 -20.70 -5.96 -6.07
CA SER A 88 -20.11 -5.63 -7.37
C SER A 88 -20.67 -6.46 -8.52
N GLY A 89 -21.61 -7.38 -8.24
CA GLY A 89 -22.12 -8.34 -9.22
C GLY A 89 -21.04 -9.30 -9.74
N LEU A 90 -19.85 -9.34 -9.11
CA LEU A 90 -18.76 -10.23 -9.49
C LEU A 90 -19.16 -11.70 -9.33
N ALA A 91 -19.99 -12.01 -8.33
CA ALA A 91 -20.53 -13.36 -8.12
C ALA A 91 -21.45 -13.82 -9.27
N ALA A 92 -22.05 -12.87 -10.01
CA ALA A 92 -22.92 -13.16 -11.14
C ALA A 92 -22.16 -13.26 -12.48
N LEU A 93 -20.85 -12.99 -12.51
CA LEU A 93 -20.06 -13.09 -13.74
C LEU A 93 -19.62 -14.54 -14.00
N PRO A 94 -19.59 -14.96 -15.28
CA PRO A 94 -19.03 -16.26 -15.65
C PRO A 94 -17.56 -16.36 -15.21
N PRO A 95 -17.09 -17.58 -14.86
CA PRO A 95 -15.73 -17.82 -14.36
C PRO A 95 -14.64 -17.28 -15.29
N GLU A 96 -14.83 -17.37 -16.61
CA GLU A 96 -13.91 -16.83 -17.62
C GLU A 96 -13.73 -15.30 -17.52
N ALA A 97 -14.82 -14.55 -17.32
CA ALA A 97 -14.76 -13.10 -17.17
C ALA A 97 -14.07 -12.69 -15.85
N ARG A 98 -14.23 -13.49 -14.79
CA ARG A 98 -13.51 -13.30 -13.52
C ARG A 98 -12.01 -13.55 -13.69
N ALA A 99 -11.63 -14.64 -14.36
CA ALA A 99 -10.24 -14.97 -14.66
C ALA A 99 -9.55 -13.89 -15.52
N ALA A 100 -10.24 -13.38 -16.55
CA ALA A 100 -9.71 -12.31 -17.41
C ALA A 100 -9.45 -11.01 -16.63
N ARG A 101 -10.38 -10.64 -15.72
CA ARG A 101 -10.22 -9.45 -14.88
C ARG A 101 -9.10 -9.61 -13.86
N ALA A 102 -8.98 -10.78 -13.23
CA ALA A 102 -7.88 -11.09 -12.32
C ALA A 102 -6.52 -11.03 -13.05
N THR A 103 -6.44 -11.59 -14.25
CA THR A 103 -5.25 -11.52 -15.13
C THR A 103 -4.87 -10.07 -15.45
N ARG A 104 -5.83 -9.22 -15.86
CA ARG A 104 -5.57 -7.79 -16.12
C ARG A 104 -5.02 -7.08 -14.89
N ARG A 105 -5.60 -7.31 -13.72
CA ARG A 105 -5.09 -6.74 -12.46
C ARG A 105 -3.69 -7.25 -12.14
N ALA A 106 -3.43 -8.54 -12.35
CA ALA A 106 -2.12 -9.13 -12.16
C ALA A 106 -1.07 -8.42 -13.04
N ASN A 107 -1.38 -8.16 -14.30
CA ASN A 107 -0.49 -7.46 -15.22
C ASN A 107 -0.26 -6.00 -14.82
N ILE A 108 -1.29 -5.30 -14.31
CA ILE A 108 -1.13 -3.94 -13.77
C ILE A 108 -0.17 -3.93 -12.58
N TYR A 109 -0.38 -4.83 -11.61
CA TYR A 109 0.50 -4.95 -10.45
C TYR A 109 1.92 -5.37 -10.82
N LEU A 110 2.07 -6.25 -11.81
CA LEU A 110 3.38 -6.63 -12.35
C LEU A 110 4.09 -5.42 -12.96
N GLY A 111 3.39 -4.65 -13.80
CA GLY A 111 3.93 -3.43 -14.40
C GLY A 111 4.34 -2.40 -13.36
N LEU A 112 3.52 -2.18 -12.32
CA LEU A 112 3.88 -1.32 -11.19
C LEU A 112 5.12 -1.85 -10.45
N GLY A 113 5.18 -3.15 -10.16
CA GLY A 113 6.35 -3.75 -9.49
C GLY A 113 7.64 -3.56 -10.28
N ILE A 114 7.59 -3.79 -11.60
CA ILE A 114 8.74 -3.56 -12.50
C ILE A 114 9.14 -2.08 -12.51
N ALA A 115 8.18 -1.16 -12.65
CA ALA A 115 8.45 0.27 -12.63
C ALA A 115 9.16 0.70 -11.33
N PHE A 116 8.70 0.18 -10.18
CA PHE A 116 9.34 0.45 -8.90
C PHE A 116 10.75 -0.16 -8.79
N ILE A 117 11.01 -1.33 -9.38
CA ILE A 117 12.38 -1.86 -9.47
C ILE A 117 13.28 -0.94 -10.30
N VAL A 118 12.80 -0.44 -11.44
CA VAL A 118 13.56 0.52 -12.26
C VAL A 118 13.87 1.79 -11.47
N VAL A 119 12.87 2.34 -10.78
CA VAL A 119 13.04 3.51 -9.90
C VAL A 119 14.08 3.23 -8.82
N LEU A 120 14.02 2.06 -8.16
CA LEU A 120 15.00 1.65 -7.16
C LEU A 120 16.42 1.62 -7.73
N VAL A 121 16.62 1.02 -8.90
CA VAL A 121 17.94 0.92 -9.55
C VAL A 121 18.49 2.30 -9.88
N LEU A 122 17.67 3.18 -10.46
CA LEU A 122 18.07 4.55 -10.82
C LEU A 122 18.40 5.38 -9.56
N SER A 123 17.53 5.32 -8.55
CA SER A 123 17.73 6.04 -7.29
C SER A 123 18.94 5.53 -6.52
N ALA A 124 19.16 4.21 -6.45
CA ALA A 124 20.34 3.64 -5.80
C ALA A 124 21.62 4.00 -6.57
N GLY A 125 21.61 3.93 -7.90
CA GLY A 125 22.75 4.31 -8.73
C GLY A 125 23.15 5.77 -8.52
N TYR A 126 22.18 6.67 -8.46
CA TYR A 126 22.41 8.07 -8.15
C TYR A 126 22.93 8.26 -6.72
N PHE A 127 22.25 7.68 -5.72
CA PHE A 127 22.61 7.81 -4.32
C PHE A 127 24.04 7.32 -4.07
N PHE A 128 24.38 6.10 -4.47
CA PHE A 128 25.72 5.55 -4.26
C PHE A 128 26.79 6.26 -5.09
N GLY A 129 26.44 6.83 -6.24
CA GLY A 129 27.34 7.66 -7.04
C GLY A 129 27.71 8.98 -6.36
N GLU A 130 26.80 9.56 -5.58
CA GLU A 130 27.03 10.81 -4.83
C GLU A 130 27.50 10.57 -3.38
N ALA A 131 27.19 9.41 -2.77
CA ALA A 131 27.36 9.11 -1.35
C ALA A 131 28.81 9.02 -0.82
N GLY A 132 29.81 9.42 -1.61
CA GLY A 132 31.22 9.49 -1.20
C GLY A 132 31.93 10.76 -1.65
N LYS A 133 31.21 11.71 -2.27
CA LYS A 133 31.81 12.95 -2.75
C LYS A 133 31.88 13.96 -1.61
N THR A 134 33.06 14.53 -1.43
CA THR A 134 33.26 15.65 -0.50
C THR A 134 32.82 16.93 -1.19
N HIS A 135 31.80 17.58 -0.63
CA HIS A 135 31.35 18.89 -1.08
C HIS A 135 32.07 19.99 -0.30
N PRO A 136 32.38 21.14 -0.94
CA PRO A 136 32.88 22.32 -0.24
C PRO A 136 31.92 22.73 0.89
N GLU A 137 32.46 23.12 2.05
CA GLU A 137 31.65 23.68 3.14
C GLU A 137 30.90 24.92 2.65
N GLY A 138 29.57 24.92 2.82
CA GLY A 138 28.68 26.04 2.46
C GLY A 138 27.93 25.88 1.15
N GLU A 139 28.19 24.84 0.34
CA GLU A 139 27.35 24.55 -0.83
C GLU A 139 25.97 23.97 -0.42
N PRO A 140 24.89 24.37 -1.11
CA PRO A 140 23.57 23.82 -0.86
C PRO A 140 23.56 22.32 -1.14
N LEU A 141 23.01 21.55 -0.20
CA LEU A 141 22.90 20.10 -0.29
C LEU A 141 22.06 19.73 -1.51
N ASN A 142 22.58 18.88 -2.39
CA ASN A 142 21.89 18.51 -3.61
C ASN A 142 20.53 17.85 -3.28
N PRO A 143 19.38 18.46 -3.61
CA PRO A 143 18.07 17.95 -3.20
C PRO A 143 17.76 16.59 -3.84
N TRP A 144 18.35 16.29 -5.00
CA TRP A 144 18.22 14.99 -5.66
C TRP A 144 18.92 13.86 -4.89
N PHE A 145 19.96 14.17 -4.11
CA PHE A 145 20.62 13.18 -3.25
C PHE A 145 19.66 12.69 -2.16
N GLY A 146 19.04 13.63 -1.42
CA GLY A 146 18.01 13.29 -0.43
C GLY A 146 16.80 12.59 -1.06
N ALA A 147 16.29 13.12 -2.19
CA ALA A 147 15.16 12.52 -2.89
C ALA A 147 15.45 11.08 -3.34
N SER A 148 16.66 10.81 -3.86
CA SER A 148 17.05 9.47 -4.30
C SER A 148 17.03 8.44 -3.16
N PHE A 149 17.42 8.83 -1.95
CA PHE A 149 17.34 7.95 -0.78
C PHE A 149 15.89 7.59 -0.45
N PHE A 150 15.00 8.58 -0.32
CA PHE A 150 13.61 8.34 0.07
C PHE A 150 12.80 7.62 -1.02
N ILE A 151 12.99 7.99 -2.28
CA ILE A 151 12.34 7.35 -3.42
C ILE A 151 12.84 5.91 -3.56
N GLY A 152 14.15 5.68 -3.46
CA GLY A 152 14.75 4.35 -3.48
C GLY A 152 14.21 3.48 -2.34
N PHE A 153 14.14 4.01 -1.12
CA PHE A 153 13.62 3.28 0.03
C PHE A 153 12.12 2.94 -0.11
N ALA A 154 11.31 3.89 -0.58
CA ALA A 154 9.90 3.64 -0.89
C ALA A 154 9.75 2.55 -1.96
N ALA A 155 10.61 2.56 -2.98
CA ALA A 155 10.61 1.57 -4.03
C ALA A 155 11.02 0.17 -3.57
N LEU A 156 11.97 0.10 -2.63
CA LEU A 156 12.35 -1.15 -1.96
C LEU A 156 11.18 -1.78 -1.21
N GLY A 157 10.31 -0.98 -0.58
CA GLY A 157 9.14 -1.47 0.14
C GLY A 157 7.96 -1.80 -0.78
N LEU A 158 7.61 -0.90 -1.70
CA LEU A 158 6.42 -1.01 -2.54
C LEU A 158 6.60 -2.00 -3.71
N GLY A 159 7.79 -2.07 -4.31
CA GLY A 159 8.08 -2.93 -5.46
C GLY A 159 7.78 -4.41 -5.19
N PRO A 160 8.38 -5.03 -4.15
CA PRO A 160 8.08 -6.41 -3.77
C PRO A 160 6.60 -6.62 -3.40
N GLY A 161 5.96 -5.64 -2.77
CA GLY A 161 4.54 -5.68 -2.45
C GLY A 161 3.65 -5.78 -3.71
N PHE A 162 3.98 -5.02 -4.75
CA PHE A 162 3.26 -5.09 -6.03
C PHE A 162 3.53 -6.40 -6.77
N LEU A 163 4.75 -6.93 -6.74
CA LEU A 163 5.06 -8.23 -7.33
C LEU A 163 4.33 -9.38 -6.62
N TYR A 164 4.27 -9.34 -5.28
CA TYR A 164 3.50 -10.30 -4.50
C TYR A 164 2.00 -10.21 -4.82
N ALA A 165 1.46 -9.00 -4.91
CA ALA A 165 0.06 -8.80 -5.32
C ALA A 165 -0.20 -9.32 -6.74
N ALA A 166 0.73 -9.12 -7.68
CA ALA A 166 0.64 -9.66 -9.03
C ALA A 166 0.58 -11.19 -9.02
N ALA A 167 1.47 -11.85 -8.28
CA ALA A 167 1.50 -13.30 -8.14
C ALA A 167 0.19 -13.84 -7.52
N ALA A 168 -0.32 -13.19 -6.47
CA ALA A 168 -1.58 -13.56 -5.84
C ALA A 168 -2.77 -13.47 -6.82
N ARG A 169 -2.82 -12.43 -7.66
CA ARG A 169 -3.89 -12.25 -8.66
C ARG A 169 -3.77 -13.22 -9.85
N ARG A 170 -2.56 -13.67 -10.20
CA ARG A 170 -2.39 -14.76 -11.17
C ARG A 170 -2.93 -16.08 -10.65
N ARG A 171 -2.57 -16.46 -9.42
CA ARG A 171 -3.10 -17.67 -8.77
C ARG A 171 -4.62 -17.64 -8.65
N GLU A 172 -5.19 -16.47 -8.31
CA GLU A 172 -6.64 -16.28 -8.31
C GLU A 172 -7.23 -16.52 -9.71
N ALA A 173 -6.63 -15.97 -10.77
CA ALA A 173 -7.09 -16.19 -12.15
C ALA A 173 -7.03 -17.66 -12.58
N GLU A 174 -5.98 -18.38 -12.18
CA GLU A 174 -5.80 -19.80 -12.46
C GLU A 174 -6.89 -20.64 -11.75
N SER A 175 -7.17 -20.33 -10.48
CA SER A 175 -8.21 -21.06 -9.72
C SER A 175 -9.61 -20.94 -10.33
N TRP A 176 -9.90 -19.87 -11.06
CA TRP A 176 -11.18 -19.70 -11.78
C TRP A 176 -11.22 -20.39 -13.13
N ARG A 177 -10.09 -20.83 -13.69
CA ARG A 177 -10.01 -21.59 -14.95
C ARG A 177 -10.11 -23.09 -14.74
N GLU A 178 -9.79 -23.56 -13.53
CA GLU A 178 -9.86 -24.96 -13.12
C GLU A 178 -11.26 -25.38 -12.61
N MET A 179 -12.18 -24.41 -12.42
CA MET A 179 -13.59 -24.61 -12.06
C MET A 179 -14.49 -24.60 -13.29
#